data_AF-A0A563EKB9-F1
#
_entry.id   AF-A0A563EKB9-F1
#
_cell.length_a   1.000
_cell.length_b   1.000
_cell.length_c   1.000
_cell.angle_alpha   90.00
_cell.angle_beta   90.00
_cell.angle_gamma   90.00
#
_symmetry.space_group_name_H-M   'P 1'
#
loop_
_entity.id
_entity.type
_entity.pdbx_description
1 polymer ?
#
loop_
_entity_poly.entity_id
_entity_poly.type
_entity_poly.pdbx_seq_one_letter_code
_entity_poly.pdbx_strand_id
1 'polypeptide(L)'
;MTRRTGSDRSRGTGRTRSDGAPAALGELSAEIAQLLVGLPLDYGTTVEQIAALLAGEPRNTSHVSAVIAVIVHDALADPFRETTSNRWREHLPAWLRPQMVGATVRRLLSAEVLIPTGRYVRSTDTRGGNGGKLMPVYALNLAAPALLARRDAAASGQAVSA
;
A
#
# COMPACT_ATOMS: atom_id res chain seq x y z
N MET A 1 -51.83 35.87 -29.25
CA MET A 1 -52.68 34.82 -28.64
C MET A 1 -51.77 33.66 -28.21
N THR A 2 -51.38 33.60 -26.94
CA THR A 2 -51.86 32.64 -25.90
C THR A 2 -51.03 31.35 -25.91
N ARG A 3 -49.89 31.28 -25.20
CA ARG A 3 -49.64 30.83 -23.80
C ARG A 3 -50.08 29.39 -23.46
N ARG A 4 -49.20 28.74 -22.66
CA ARG A 4 -49.37 27.68 -21.63
C ARG A 4 -49.03 26.24 -22.03
N THR A 5 -48.39 25.38 -21.21
CA THR A 5 -47.59 25.45 -19.95
C THR A 5 -47.19 24.02 -19.58
N GLY A 6 -46.05 23.87 -18.88
CA GLY A 6 -45.75 22.72 -17.99
C GLY A 6 -45.11 21.54 -18.71
N SER A 7 -44.11 20.84 -18.16
CA SER A 7 -43.93 20.49 -16.76
C SER A 7 -42.45 20.28 -16.47
N ASP A 8 -41.92 21.19 -15.66
CA ASP A 8 -40.77 21.00 -14.79
C ASP A 8 -41.02 19.83 -13.83
N ARG A 9 -40.08 18.87 -13.75
CA ARG A 9 -39.84 18.05 -12.56
C ARG A 9 -38.62 17.14 -12.71
N SER A 10 -37.63 17.45 -11.88
CA SER A 10 -37.02 16.52 -10.92
C SER A 10 -36.09 15.44 -11.50
N ARG A 11 -34.78 15.57 -11.28
CA ARG A 11 -34.09 15.21 -10.02
C ARG A 11 -32.59 15.28 -10.25
N GLY A 12 -31.93 16.01 -9.36
CA GLY A 12 -30.49 15.96 -9.24
C GLY A 12 -30.04 14.54 -8.93
N THR A 13 -29.04 14.08 -9.67
CA THR A 13 -28.08 13.12 -9.15
C THR A 13 -26.78 13.90 -9.01
N GLY A 14 -26.45 14.18 -7.75
CA GLY A 14 -25.20 14.79 -7.35
C GLY A 14 -24.05 14.10 -8.05
N ARG A 15 -23.28 14.91 -8.77
CA ARG A 15 -21.96 14.55 -9.26
C ARG A 15 -21.10 14.32 -8.03
N THR A 16 -21.06 13.08 -7.54
CA THR A 16 -20.09 12.66 -6.53
C THR A 16 -18.72 12.88 -7.15
N ARG A 17 -18.02 13.92 -6.70
CA ARG A 17 -16.59 14.11 -6.96
C ARG A 17 -15.87 12.86 -6.45
N SER A 18 -15.50 11.95 -7.35
CA SER A 18 -14.52 10.90 -7.08
C SER A 18 -13.09 11.40 -7.41
N ASP A 19 -12.84 12.70 -7.38
CA ASP A 19 -11.53 13.29 -7.71
C ASP A 19 -10.48 13.11 -6.60
N GLY A 20 -10.88 12.66 -5.40
CA GLY A 20 -9.96 12.51 -4.26
C GLY A 20 -9.35 11.12 -4.09
N ALA A 21 -9.92 10.07 -4.69
CA ALA A 21 -9.50 8.69 -4.45
C ALA A 21 -8.07 8.36 -4.95
N PRO A 22 -7.67 8.75 -6.19
CA PRO A 22 -6.31 8.46 -6.66
C PRO A 22 -5.24 9.29 -5.91
N ALA A 23 -5.57 10.52 -5.50
CA ALA A 23 -4.68 11.36 -4.69
C ALA A 23 -4.49 10.76 -3.29
N ALA A 24 -5.59 10.40 -2.61
CA ALA A 24 -5.55 9.79 -1.27
C ALA A 24 -4.78 8.45 -1.24
N LEU A 25 -4.87 7.66 -2.32
CA LEU A 25 -4.12 6.41 -2.44
C LEU A 25 -2.62 6.65 -2.64
N GLY A 26 -2.27 7.64 -3.47
CA GLY A 26 -0.89 8.08 -3.66
C GLY A 26 -0.28 8.62 -2.36
N GLU A 27 -1.05 9.41 -1.61
CA GLU A 27 -0.66 9.95 -0.31
C GLU A 27 -0.42 8.85 0.73
N LEU A 28 -1.33 7.88 0.86
CA LEU A 28 -1.15 6.74 1.76
C LEU A 28 0.08 5.90 1.40
N SER A 29 0.29 5.65 0.12
CA SER A 29 1.45 4.88 -0.36
C SER A 29 2.76 5.61 -0.07
N ALA A 30 2.78 6.93 -0.27
CA ALA A 30 3.92 7.78 0.05
C ALA A 30 4.17 7.83 1.56
N GLU A 31 3.11 7.93 2.38
CA GLU A 31 3.19 7.90 3.84
C GLU A 31 3.83 6.61 4.34
N ILE A 32 3.35 5.45 3.86
CA ILE A 32 3.91 4.15 4.21
C ILE A 32 5.36 4.06 3.75
N ALA A 33 5.69 4.51 2.53
CA ALA A 33 7.07 4.49 2.04
C ALA A 33 8.02 5.30 2.92
N GLN A 34 7.63 6.51 3.30
CA GLN A 34 8.45 7.34 4.17
C GLN A 34 8.58 6.76 5.59
N LEU A 35 7.54 6.09 6.10
CA LEU A 35 7.63 5.34 7.35
C LEU A 35 8.72 4.26 7.24
N LEU A 36 8.65 3.40 6.22
CA LEU A 36 9.54 2.24 6.13
C LEU A 36 11.01 2.63 5.96
N VAL A 37 11.27 3.69 5.19
CA VAL A 37 12.63 4.25 4.98
C VAL A 37 13.20 4.85 6.27
N GLY A 38 12.35 5.47 7.10
CA GLY A 38 12.77 6.15 8.33
C GLY A 38 12.83 5.29 9.59
N LEU A 39 12.33 4.04 9.54
CA LEU A 39 12.37 3.14 10.70
C LEU A 39 13.83 2.76 11.04
N PRO A 40 14.21 2.68 12.34
CA PRO A 40 15.54 2.27 12.79
C PRO A 40 15.99 0.92 12.17
N LEU A 41 17.28 0.57 12.22
CA LEU A 41 17.79 -0.68 11.62
C LEU A 41 17.95 -1.83 12.62
N ASP A 42 17.13 -1.90 13.67
CA ASP A 42 17.29 -2.92 14.72
C ASP A 42 16.19 -3.98 14.64
N TYR A 43 16.40 -5.00 13.81
CA TYR A 43 15.41 -6.06 13.62
C TYR A 43 16.05 -7.42 13.30
N GLY A 44 16.04 -8.31 14.30
CA GLY A 44 15.96 -9.76 14.13
C GLY A 44 17.10 -10.46 13.38
N THR A 45 16.74 -11.48 12.62
CA THR A 45 17.65 -12.39 11.90
C THR A 45 18.41 -11.68 10.77
N THR A 46 19.51 -12.27 10.30
CA THR A 46 20.33 -11.69 9.21
C THR A 46 19.52 -11.29 7.97
N VAL A 47 18.46 -12.04 7.62
CA VAL A 47 17.62 -11.73 6.45
C VAL A 47 16.72 -10.51 6.69
N GLU A 48 16.24 -10.32 7.91
CA GLU A 48 15.45 -9.13 8.29
C GLU A 48 16.33 -7.89 8.33
N GLN A 49 17.56 -8.01 8.83
CA GLN A 49 18.55 -6.94 8.80
C GLN A 49 18.91 -6.52 7.36
N ILE A 50 19.16 -7.48 6.45
CA ILE A 50 19.42 -7.19 5.04
C ILE A 50 18.21 -6.50 4.38
N ALA A 51 16.99 -6.98 4.65
CA ALA A 51 15.77 -6.37 4.12
C ALA A 51 15.60 -4.93 4.63
N ALA A 52 15.87 -4.69 5.92
CA ALA A 52 15.83 -3.37 6.53
C ALA A 52 16.88 -2.43 5.92
N LEU A 53 18.12 -2.90 5.74
CA LEU A 53 19.18 -2.12 5.08
C LEU A 53 18.81 -1.74 3.65
N LEU A 54 18.30 -2.69 2.87
CA LEU A 54 17.88 -2.43 1.49
C LEU A 54 16.71 -1.45 1.42
N ALA A 55 15.72 -1.57 2.30
CA ALA A 55 14.56 -0.68 2.32
C ALA A 55 14.86 0.71 2.89
N GLY A 56 15.81 0.81 3.83
CA GLY A 56 16.23 2.07 4.45
C GLY A 56 17.25 2.86 3.62
N GLU A 57 17.94 2.22 2.68
CA GLU A 57 18.91 2.89 1.78
C GLU A 57 18.19 3.94 0.89
N PRO A 58 18.55 5.24 0.98
CA PRO A 58 17.89 6.31 0.22
C PRO A 58 17.82 6.06 -1.29
N ARG A 59 18.85 5.44 -1.87
CA ARG A 59 18.88 5.10 -3.30
C ARG A 59 17.78 4.14 -3.74
N ASN A 60 17.19 3.40 -2.80
CA ASN A 60 16.12 2.43 -3.08
C ASN A 60 14.72 2.99 -2.85
N THR A 61 14.57 4.24 -2.43
CA THR A 61 13.27 4.87 -2.10
C THR A 61 12.25 4.74 -3.23
N SER A 62 12.67 4.93 -4.49
CA SER A 62 11.80 4.79 -5.65
C SER A 62 11.28 3.36 -5.81
N HIS A 63 12.14 2.36 -5.63
CA HIS A 63 11.75 0.95 -5.65
C HIS A 63 10.76 0.62 -4.53
N VAL A 64 11.08 1.03 -3.29
CA VAL A 64 10.22 0.80 -2.11
C VAL A 64 8.85 1.43 -2.32
N SER A 65 8.80 2.68 -2.78
CA SER A 65 7.55 3.40 -3.05
C SER A 65 6.71 2.71 -4.12
N ALA A 66 7.34 2.23 -5.20
CA ALA A 66 6.64 1.51 -6.27
C ALA A 66 6.05 0.17 -5.79
N VAL A 67 6.79 -0.62 -4.99
CA VAL A 67 6.26 -1.86 -4.42
C VAL A 67 5.07 -1.57 -3.51
N ILE A 68 5.19 -0.59 -2.61
CA ILE A 68 4.14 -0.23 -1.66
C ILE A 68 2.88 0.22 -2.39
N ALA A 69 3.01 1.12 -3.37
CA ALA A 69 1.86 1.63 -4.11
C ALA A 69 1.06 0.50 -4.76
N VAL A 70 1.76 -0.46 -5.38
CA VAL A 70 1.14 -1.61 -6.05
C VAL A 70 0.46 -2.56 -5.05
N ILE A 71 1.09 -2.84 -3.91
CA ILE A 71 0.52 -3.70 -2.86
C ILE A 71 -0.69 -3.04 -2.19
N VAL A 72 -0.58 -1.76 -1.81
CA VAL A 72 -1.63 -1.02 -1.10
C VAL A 72 -2.83 -0.79 -2.02
N HIS A 73 -2.59 -0.46 -3.29
CA HIS A 73 -3.66 -0.37 -4.29
C HIS A 73 -4.40 -1.71 -4.43
N ASP A 74 -3.67 -2.83 -4.58
CA ASP A 74 -4.28 -4.16 -4.68
C ASP A 74 -5.12 -4.52 -3.44
N ALA A 75 -4.57 -4.29 -2.25
CA ALA A 75 -5.28 -4.57 -1.00
C ALA A 75 -6.53 -3.69 -0.86
N LEU A 76 -6.47 -2.39 -1.18
CA LEU A 76 -7.63 -1.50 -1.05
C LEU A 76 -8.74 -1.77 -2.08
N ALA A 77 -8.40 -2.38 -3.22
CA ALA A 77 -9.39 -2.86 -4.18
C ALA A 77 -10.11 -4.14 -3.70
N ASP A 78 -9.58 -4.83 -2.70
CA ASP A 78 -10.16 -6.03 -2.11
C ASP A 78 -11.17 -5.68 -0.99
N PRO A 79 -12.40 -6.25 -0.98
CA PRO A 79 -13.37 -5.99 0.08
C PRO A 79 -12.90 -6.38 1.49
N PHE A 80 -12.00 -7.35 1.61
CA PHE A 80 -11.43 -7.78 2.89
C PHE A 80 -10.10 -7.10 3.20
N ARG A 81 -9.64 -6.19 2.32
CA ARG A 81 -8.34 -5.53 2.39
C ARG A 81 -7.17 -6.50 2.32
N GLU A 82 -7.33 -7.57 1.55
CA GLU A 82 -6.35 -8.64 1.47
C GLU A 82 -5.57 -8.62 0.16
N THR A 83 -4.33 -9.10 0.23
CA THR A 83 -3.40 -9.08 -0.89
C THR A 83 -2.54 -10.33 -0.92
N THR A 84 -2.04 -10.67 -2.12
CA THR A 84 -1.15 -11.81 -2.35
C THR A 84 -0.22 -11.51 -3.52
N SER A 85 0.97 -12.15 -3.57
CA SER A 85 1.91 -11.86 -4.68
C SER A 85 1.40 -12.26 -6.07
N ASN A 86 0.42 -13.17 -6.15
CA ASN A 86 -0.26 -13.47 -7.42
C ASN A 86 -0.97 -12.24 -8.00
N ARG A 87 -1.52 -11.37 -7.15
CA ARG A 87 -2.34 -10.23 -7.56
C ARG A 87 -1.49 -9.05 -7.99
N TRP A 88 -0.46 -8.70 -7.21
CA TRP A 88 0.28 -7.46 -7.44
C TRP A 88 1.54 -7.60 -8.29
N ARG A 89 2.12 -8.80 -8.45
CA ARG A 89 3.41 -8.96 -9.16
C ARG A 89 3.38 -8.49 -10.61
N GLU A 90 2.24 -8.67 -11.29
CA GLU A 90 2.07 -8.33 -12.72
C GLU A 90 1.89 -6.83 -12.93
N HIS A 91 1.61 -6.10 -11.84
CA HIS A 91 1.50 -4.64 -11.82
C HIS A 91 2.79 -3.95 -11.38
N LEU A 92 3.83 -4.71 -11.02
CA LEU A 92 5.12 -4.12 -10.67
C LEU A 92 5.80 -3.52 -11.91
N PRO A 93 6.38 -2.31 -11.82
CA PRO A 93 7.09 -1.72 -12.94
C PRO A 93 8.29 -2.55 -13.39
N ALA A 94 8.54 -2.62 -14.70
CA ALA A 94 9.63 -3.42 -15.27
C ALA A 94 11.04 -2.96 -14.84
N TRP A 95 11.21 -1.70 -14.42
CA TRP A 95 12.47 -1.17 -13.91
C TRP A 95 12.78 -1.60 -12.45
N LEU A 96 11.82 -2.26 -11.78
CA LEU A 96 11.93 -2.63 -10.39
C LEU A 96 12.89 -3.80 -10.21
N ARG A 97 13.85 -3.65 -9.29
CA ARG A 97 14.80 -4.73 -8.94
C ARG A 97 14.07 -5.81 -8.14
N PRO A 98 14.04 -7.09 -8.58
CA PRO A 98 13.24 -8.14 -7.94
C PRO A 98 13.50 -8.30 -6.44
N GLN A 99 14.75 -8.19 -6.00
CA GLN A 99 15.16 -8.23 -4.60
C GLN A 99 14.47 -7.18 -3.70
N MET A 100 14.06 -6.05 -4.27
CA MET A 100 13.35 -5.01 -3.51
C MET A 100 11.92 -5.41 -3.15
N VAL A 101 11.30 -6.33 -3.88
CA VAL A 101 9.95 -6.83 -3.59
C VAL A 101 9.96 -7.55 -2.24
N GLY A 102 10.83 -8.55 -2.09
CA GLY A 102 10.93 -9.33 -0.86
C GLY A 102 11.36 -8.49 0.34
N ALA A 103 12.32 -7.57 0.14
CA ALA A 103 12.76 -6.64 1.18
C ALA A 103 11.61 -5.74 1.66
N THR A 104 10.84 -5.17 0.73
CA THR A 104 9.73 -4.27 1.06
C THR A 104 8.58 -5.02 1.75
N VAL A 105 8.21 -6.22 1.27
CA VAL A 105 7.17 -7.04 1.92
C VAL A 105 7.57 -7.40 3.34
N ARG A 106 8.81 -7.83 3.58
CA ARG A 106 9.31 -8.09 4.94
C ARG A 106 9.23 -6.84 5.81
N ARG A 107 9.59 -5.68 5.28
CA ARG A 107 9.54 -4.42 6.01
C ARG A 107 8.10 -4.03 6.38
N LEU A 108 7.14 -4.25 5.48
CA LEU A 108 5.71 -4.05 5.76
C LEU A 108 5.20 -5.01 6.85
N LEU A 109 5.67 -6.25 6.88
CA LEU A 109 5.34 -7.22 7.93
C LEU A 109 5.94 -6.81 9.28
N SER A 110 7.22 -6.44 9.32
CA SER A 110 7.88 -5.97 10.56
C SER A 110 7.25 -4.68 11.10
N ALA A 111 6.72 -3.83 10.23
CA ALA A 111 6.00 -2.62 10.62
C ALA A 111 4.51 -2.86 10.91
N GLU A 112 4.04 -4.11 10.87
CA GLU A 112 2.65 -4.53 11.05
C GLU A 112 1.65 -3.86 10.10
N VAL A 113 2.13 -3.31 8.98
CA VAL A 113 1.29 -2.74 7.91
C VAL A 113 0.65 -3.86 7.10
N LEU A 114 1.37 -4.97 6.90
CA LEU A 114 0.80 -6.23 6.46
C LEU A 114 0.76 -7.20 7.62
N ILE A 115 -0.33 -7.94 7.74
CA ILE A 115 -0.50 -8.99 8.75
C ILE A 115 -0.78 -10.32 8.04
N PRO A 116 -0.05 -11.40 8.36
CA PRO A 116 -0.39 -12.74 7.88
C PRO A 116 -1.78 -13.15 8.36
N THR A 117 -2.66 -13.56 7.44
CA THR A 117 -4.03 -14.02 7.81
C THR A 117 -4.08 -15.46 8.28
N GLY A 118 -2.96 -16.19 8.19
CA GLY A 118 -2.91 -17.64 8.38
C GLY A 118 -3.46 -18.46 7.21
N ARG A 119 -4.07 -17.82 6.19
CA ARG A 119 -4.54 -18.47 4.98
C ARG A 119 -3.47 -18.45 3.89
N TYR A 120 -3.56 -19.43 3.00
CA TYR A 120 -2.62 -19.63 1.91
C TYR A 120 -3.36 -19.87 0.60
N VAL A 121 -2.77 -19.40 -0.49
CA VAL A 121 -3.19 -19.70 -1.86
C VAL A 121 -2.04 -20.37 -2.63
N ARG A 122 -2.36 -21.04 -3.73
CA ARG A 122 -1.34 -21.62 -4.61
C ARG A 122 -0.74 -20.50 -5.47
N SER A 123 0.58 -20.41 -5.47
CA SER A 123 1.30 -19.48 -6.34
C SER A 123 1.09 -19.87 -7.81
N THR A 124 0.85 -18.87 -8.65
CA THR A 124 0.72 -19.01 -10.10
C THR A 124 2.04 -18.68 -10.81
N ASP A 125 3.12 -18.44 -10.06
CA ASP A 125 4.43 -18.02 -10.59
C ASP A 125 5.19 -19.22 -11.16
N THR A 126 4.82 -19.63 -12.36
CA THR A 126 5.51 -20.70 -13.08
C THR A 126 6.90 -20.27 -13.57
N ARG A 127 7.08 -18.98 -13.90
CA ARG A 127 8.35 -18.44 -14.42
C ARG A 127 9.45 -18.41 -13.37
N GLY A 128 9.12 -18.06 -12.12
CA GLY A 128 10.05 -18.07 -10.99
C GLY A 128 10.17 -19.43 -10.30
N GLY A 129 9.59 -20.50 -10.86
CA GLY A 129 9.66 -21.84 -10.27
C GLY A 129 8.88 -21.98 -8.96
N ASN A 130 7.89 -21.11 -8.73
CA ASN A 130 7.04 -21.11 -7.54
C ASN A 130 5.63 -21.64 -7.81
N GLY A 131 5.33 -22.05 -9.04
CA GLY A 131 4.04 -22.61 -9.43
C GLY A 131 3.60 -23.72 -8.47
N GLY A 132 2.39 -23.59 -7.94
CA GLY A 132 1.81 -24.56 -7.01
C GLY A 132 2.34 -24.51 -5.57
N LYS A 133 3.39 -23.73 -5.25
CA LYS A 133 3.82 -23.56 -3.86
C LYS A 133 2.79 -22.78 -3.05
N LEU A 134 2.72 -23.05 -1.74
CA LEU A 134 1.86 -22.28 -0.84
C LEU A 134 2.44 -20.87 -0.68
N MET A 135 1.56 -19.89 -0.83
CA MET A 135 1.88 -18.48 -0.66
C MET A 135 0.89 -17.86 0.34
N PRO A 136 1.37 -17.09 1.32
CA PRO A 136 0.51 -16.48 2.32
C PRO A 136 -0.42 -15.42 1.72
N VAL A 137 -1.58 -15.27 2.35
CA VAL A 137 -2.48 -14.14 2.17
C VAL A 137 -2.26 -13.14 3.31
N TYR A 138 -2.09 -11.88 2.96
CA TYR A 138 -1.87 -10.79 3.92
C TYR A 138 -3.07 -9.87 3.98
N ALA A 139 -3.39 -9.35 5.15
CA ALA A 139 -4.35 -8.28 5.34
C ALA A 139 -3.61 -6.94 5.53
N LEU A 140 -4.14 -5.87 4.94
CA LEU A 140 -3.64 -4.51 5.13
C LEU A 140 -4.18 -3.92 6.44
N ASN A 141 -3.26 -3.54 7.32
CA ASN A 141 -3.56 -2.92 8.60
C ASN A 141 -3.25 -1.42 8.57
N LEU A 142 -4.29 -0.61 8.38
CA LEU A 142 -4.18 0.86 8.41
C LEU A 142 -4.05 1.44 9.83
N ALA A 143 -4.22 0.60 10.86
CA ALA A 143 -4.04 0.93 12.26
C ALA A 143 -2.69 0.44 12.81
N ALA A 144 -1.73 0.14 11.93
CA ALA A 144 -0.39 -0.27 12.35
C ALA A 144 0.22 0.78 13.30
N PRO A 145 0.74 0.40 14.48
CA PRO A 145 1.23 1.35 15.48
C PRO A 145 2.28 2.32 14.92
N ALA A 146 3.15 1.83 14.04
CA ALA A 146 4.18 2.63 13.40
C ALA A 146 3.60 3.70 12.44
N LEU A 147 2.48 3.42 11.77
CA LEU A 147 1.78 4.40 10.94
C LEU A 147 1.08 5.45 11.81
N LEU A 148 0.41 5.02 12.88
CA LEU A 148 -0.27 5.94 13.81
C LEU A 148 0.72 6.88 14.49
N ALA A 149 1.83 6.36 15.02
CA ALA A 149 2.88 7.18 15.64
C ALA A 149 3.46 8.23 14.69
N ARG A 150 3.60 7.90 13.39
CA ARG A 150 4.07 8.85 12.38
C ARG A 150 3.05 9.97 12.12
N ARG A 151 1.76 9.63 12.07
CA ARG A 151 0.68 10.61 11.92
C ARG A 151 0.61 11.56 13.10
N ASP A 152 0.72 11.02 14.31
CA ASP A 152 0.73 11.80 15.55
C ASP A 152 1.94 12.75 15.61
N ALA A 153 3.11 12.29 15.18
CA ALA A 153 4.31 13.13 15.08
C ALA A 153 4.15 14.25 14.04
N ALA A 154 3.54 13.96 12.88
CA ALA A 154 3.27 14.97 11.85
C ALA A 154 2.26 16.03 12.34
N ALA A 155 1.19 15.61 13.01
CA ALA A 155 0.21 16.51 13.60
C ALA A 155 0.82 17.38 14.71
N SER A 156 1.68 16.80 15.54
CA SER A 156 2.38 17.51 16.62
C SER A 156 3.42 18.51 16.09
N GLY A 157 4.09 18.20 14.99
CA GLY A 157 5.04 19.10 14.33
C GLY A 157 4.39 20.29 13.61
N GLN A 158 3.16 20.12 13.08
CA GLN A 158 2.38 21.21 12.49
C GLN A 158 1.85 22.20 13.55
N ALA A 159 1.62 21.74 14.78
CA ALA A 159 1.12 22.59 15.87
C ALA A 159 2.14 23.63 16.39
N VAL A 160 3.43 23.52 16.05
CA VAL A 160 4.50 24.40 16.56
C VAL A 160 4.84 25.54 15.57
N SER A 161 4.23 25.58 14.39
CA SER A 161 4.49 26.59 13.35
C SER A 161 3.30 27.53 13.06
N ALA A 162 2.37 27.68 14.01
CA ALA A 162 1.22 28.60 13.90
C ALA A 162 1.32 29.76 14.89
#